data_AF-A0A9P7Z4J5-F1
#
_entry.id   AF-A0A9P7Z4J5-F1
#
_cell.length_a   1.000
_cell.length_b   1.000
_cell.length_c   1.000
_cell.angle_alpha   90.00
_cell.angle_beta   90.00
_cell.angle_gamma   90.00
#
_symmetry.space_group_name_H-M   'P 1'
#
loop_
_entity.id
_entity.type
_entity.pdbx_description
1 polymer ?
#
loop_
_entity_poly.entity_id
_entity_poly.type
_entity_poly.pdbx_seq_one_letter_code
_entity_poly.pdbx_strand_id
1 'polypeptide(L)'
;MSTEQAKGCWKGLNPDEQIEAALRDGLSEDTSGIDRNTVHRKLNEKTSQPRYDAMLDFWEAYERKYPRSDLRNMEDMKHITEAVGRSTPGRLDKELKRATVKTVRNKMRKLMSIWQRNTNLTIPPEVHDSVAPYIKDVLRYKIPLSIEEKAPTFLTIEKFGMRDFVMVVGLECDPILAETPVQLGSNAS
;
A
#
# COMPACT_ATOMS: atom_id res chain seq x y z
N MET A 1 9.29 -8.53 46.58
CA MET A 1 10.45 -8.61 45.68
C MET A 1 9.96 -8.20 44.30
N SER A 2 10.08 -6.91 43.96
CA SER A 2 9.62 -6.35 42.68
C SER A 2 10.83 -6.29 41.75
N THR A 3 10.82 -7.03 40.65
CA THR A 3 11.86 -6.95 39.62
C THR A 3 11.47 -5.86 38.64
N GLU A 4 11.74 -4.60 39.00
CA GLU A 4 11.83 -3.54 38.01
C GLU A 4 13.07 -3.81 37.14
N GLN A 5 12.87 -4.35 35.94
CA GLN A 5 13.92 -4.35 34.93
C GLN A 5 14.11 -2.91 34.45
N ALA A 6 15.23 -2.31 34.89
CA ALA A 6 15.67 -1.02 34.41
C ALA A 6 15.84 -1.07 32.89
N LYS A 7 15.05 -0.28 32.16
CA LYS A 7 15.22 -0.09 30.70
C LYS A 7 16.62 0.48 30.46
N GLY A 8 17.52 -0.36 29.96
CA GLY A 8 18.90 0.02 29.66
C GLY A 8 18.94 1.18 28.67
N CYS A 9 19.78 2.17 28.94
CA CYS A 9 20.05 3.27 28.01
C CYS A 9 20.94 2.71 26.88
N TRP A 10 20.35 2.46 25.71
CA TRP A 10 21.01 1.90 24.52
C TRP A 10 22.02 2.84 23.83
N LYS A 11 22.33 3.99 24.44
CA LYS A 11 23.11 5.05 23.81
C LYS A 11 24.60 4.81 24.07
N GLY A 12 25.35 4.45 23.02
CA GLY A 12 26.82 4.36 23.05
C GLY A 12 27.41 2.94 23.08
N LEU A 13 26.59 1.89 23.00
CA LEU A 13 27.08 0.50 22.90
C LEU A 13 27.66 0.23 21.50
N ASN A 14 28.76 -0.54 21.45
CA ASN A 14 29.27 -1.06 20.18
C ASN A 14 28.32 -2.15 19.62
N PRO A 15 28.41 -2.51 18.32
CA PRO A 15 27.47 -3.47 17.72
C PRO A 15 27.42 -4.84 18.42
N ASP A 16 28.55 -5.36 18.90
CA ASP A 16 28.60 -6.66 19.58
C ASP A 16 27.89 -6.60 20.94
N GLU A 17 28.12 -5.53 21.70
CA GLU A 17 27.42 -5.25 22.96
C GLU A 17 25.91 -5.10 22.78
N GLN A 18 25.46 -4.60 21.63
CA GLN A 18 24.03 -4.50 21.31
C GLN A 18 23.40 -5.88 21.06
N ILE A 19 24.10 -6.79 20.39
CA ILE A 19 23.63 -8.17 20.18
C ILE A 19 23.57 -8.92 21.49
N GLU A 20 24.61 -8.82 22.32
CA GLU A 20 24.64 -9.44 23.65
C GLU A 20 23.53 -8.89 24.55
N ALA A 21 23.27 -7.59 24.50
CA ALA A 21 22.14 -6.99 25.21
C ALA A 21 20.79 -7.50 24.69
N ALA A 22 20.64 -7.71 23.38
CA ALA A 22 19.43 -8.29 22.80
C ALA A 22 19.22 -9.77 23.20
N LEU A 23 20.28 -10.58 23.24
CA LEU A 23 20.23 -11.96 23.75
C LEU A 23 19.79 -11.99 25.22
N ARG A 24 20.33 -11.10 26.06
CA ARG A 24 19.91 -10.96 27.46
C ARG A 24 18.48 -10.48 27.62
N ASP A 25 17.98 -9.67 26.70
CA ASP A 25 16.58 -9.20 26.67
C ASP A 25 15.60 -10.28 26.18
N GLY A 26 16.11 -11.40 25.66
CA GLY A 26 15.32 -12.57 25.28
C GLY A 26 15.27 -12.89 23.79
N LEU A 27 16.16 -12.32 22.96
CA LEU A 27 16.37 -12.78 21.60
C LEU A 27 16.85 -14.24 21.60
N SER A 28 16.17 -15.12 20.87
CA SER A 28 16.58 -16.51 20.69
C SER A 28 17.86 -16.58 19.86
N GLU A 29 18.85 -17.36 20.33
CA GLU A 29 20.03 -17.71 19.54
C GLU A 29 19.68 -18.58 18.31
N ASP A 30 18.62 -19.37 18.42
CA ASP A 30 18.14 -20.18 17.32
C ASP A 30 17.13 -19.41 16.45
N THR A 31 17.34 -19.47 15.15
CA THR A 31 16.46 -18.88 14.12
C THR A 31 15.40 -19.86 13.62
N SER A 32 15.44 -21.13 14.05
CA SER A 32 14.49 -22.17 13.62
C SER A 32 13.03 -21.85 13.97
N GLY A 33 12.81 -21.10 15.06
CA GLY A 33 11.49 -20.62 15.47
C GLY A 33 10.97 -19.41 14.68
N ILE A 34 11.79 -18.83 13.80
CA ILE A 34 11.40 -17.68 12.98
C ILE A 34 10.69 -18.19 11.73
N ASP A 35 9.47 -17.69 11.51
CA ASP A 35 8.73 -17.96 10.28
C ASP A 35 9.50 -17.40 9.07
N ARG A 36 9.76 -18.27 8.09
CA ARG A 36 10.45 -17.93 6.84
C ARG A 36 9.53 -17.23 5.84
N ASN A 37 8.23 -17.18 6.11
CA ASN A 37 7.26 -16.56 5.22
C ASN A 37 7.43 -15.03 5.15
N THR A 38 7.05 -14.47 4.01
CA THR A 38 7.08 -13.02 3.83
C THR A 38 5.98 -12.35 4.64
N VAL A 39 6.35 -11.42 5.53
CA VAL A 39 5.37 -10.64 6.28
C VAL A 39 4.84 -9.49 5.43
N HIS A 40 3.54 -9.55 5.09
CA HIS A 40 2.89 -8.52 4.28
C HIS A 40 2.20 -7.45 5.14
N ARG A 41 2.28 -6.19 4.70
CA ARG A 41 1.45 -5.12 5.27
C ARG A 41 -0.03 -5.47 5.13
N LYS A 42 -0.79 -5.32 6.22
CA LYS A 42 -2.25 -5.49 6.24
C LYS A 42 -2.92 -4.60 5.18
N LEU A 43 -3.83 -5.20 4.40
CA LEU A 43 -4.64 -4.46 3.45
C LEU A 43 -5.71 -3.66 4.21
N ASN A 44 -6.09 -2.52 3.66
CA ASN A 44 -7.23 -1.79 4.19
C ASN A 44 -8.53 -2.56 3.86
N GLU A 45 -9.19 -3.04 4.90
CA GLU A 45 -10.38 -3.90 4.83
C GLU A 45 -11.50 -3.29 3.99
N LYS A 46 -11.78 -2.00 4.14
CA LYS A 46 -12.92 -1.35 3.47
C LYS A 46 -12.65 -1.01 2.00
N THR A 47 -11.41 -0.66 1.67
CA THR A 47 -11.11 -0.04 0.36
C THR A 47 -10.28 -0.91 -0.56
N SER A 48 -9.37 -1.70 0.00
CA SER A 48 -8.37 -2.45 -0.76
C SER A 48 -8.73 -3.93 -0.83
N GLN A 49 -9.07 -4.55 0.30
CA GLN A 49 -9.35 -5.99 0.40
C GLN A 49 -10.34 -6.49 -0.68
N PRO A 50 -11.51 -5.85 -0.92
CA PRO A 50 -12.47 -6.36 -1.89
C PRO A 50 -11.94 -6.37 -3.33
N ARG A 51 -10.97 -5.50 -3.63
CA ARG A 51 -10.34 -5.42 -4.96
C ARG A 51 -9.27 -6.48 -5.17
N TYR A 52 -8.69 -7.00 -4.09
CA TYR A 52 -7.74 -8.11 -4.12
C TYR A 52 -8.51 -9.43 -4.16
N ASP A 53 -9.54 -9.57 -3.31
CA ASP A 53 -10.42 -10.75 -3.29
C ASP A 53 -11.06 -11.00 -4.66
N ALA A 54 -11.62 -9.96 -5.30
CA ALA A 54 -12.18 -10.10 -6.64
C ALA A 54 -11.18 -10.58 -7.72
N MET A 55 -9.88 -10.35 -7.52
CA MET A 55 -8.84 -10.88 -8.42
C MET A 55 -8.47 -12.32 -8.06
N LEU A 56 -8.55 -12.69 -6.78
CA LEU A 56 -8.39 -14.07 -6.34
C LEU A 56 -9.55 -14.94 -6.85
N ASP A 57 -10.80 -14.48 -6.73
CA ASP A 57 -11.97 -15.16 -7.29
C ASP A 57 -11.81 -15.39 -8.79
N PHE A 58 -11.24 -14.41 -9.49
CA PHE A 58 -10.93 -14.52 -10.91
C PHE A 58 -9.86 -15.59 -11.19
N TRP A 59 -8.83 -15.66 -10.36
CA TRP A 59 -7.80 -16.72 -10.43
C TRP A 59 -8.40 -18.10 -10.20
N GLU A 60 -9.21 -18.28 -9.16
CA GLU A 60 -9.87 -19.56 -8.87
C GLU A 60 -10.82 -19.98 -10.01
N ALA A 61 -11.53 -19.02 -10.61
CA ALA A 61 -12.34 -19.28 -11.80
C ALA A 61 -11.49 -19.67 -13.03
N TYR A 62 -10.31 -19.10 -13.17
CA TYR A 62 -9.35 -19.46 -14.22
C TYR A 62 -8.77 -20.86 -13.98
N GLU A 63 -8.35 -21.18 -12.76
CA GLU A 63 -7.79 -22.48 -12.36
C GLU A 63 -8.81 -23.62 -12.55
N ARG A 64 -10.10 -23.38 -12.28
CA ARG A 64 -11.16 -24.35 -12.59
C ARG A 64 -11.26 -24.70 -14.08
N LYS A 65 -10.89 -23.77 -14.98
CA LYS A 65 -10.89 -24.01 -16.44
C LYS A 65 -9.57 -24.61 -16.92
N TYR A 66 -8.46 -24.20 -16.31
CA TYR A 66 -7.11 -24.61 -16.66
C TYR A 66 -6.43 -25.22 -15.43
N PRO A 67 -6.77 -26.46 -15.07
CA PRO A 67 -6.21 -27.10 -13.90
C PRO A 67 -4.69 -27.22 -14.04
N ARG A 68 -3.97 -27.09 -12.92
CA ARG A 68 -2.49 -27.07 -12.84
C ARG A 68 -1.81 -25.82 -13.38
N SER A 69 -2.56 -24.75 -13.68
CA SER A 69 -1.95 -23.46 -13.98
C SER A 69 -1.17 -22.94 -12.78
N ASP A 70 -0.01 -22.33 -13.01
CA ASP A 70 0.82 -21.76 -11.97
C ASP A 70 1.30 -20.37 -12.33
N LEU A 71 1.08 -19.37 -11.47
CA LEU A 71 1.54 -18.00 -11.69
C LEU A 71 3.07 -17.85 -11.65
N ARG A 72 3.81 -18.89 -11.25
CA ARG A 72 5.26 -18.95 -11.38
C ARG A 72 5.71 -19.32 -12.80
N ASN A 73 4.80 -19.80 -13.65
CA ASN A 73 5.10 -20.10 -15.04
C ASN A 73 4.81 -18.89 -15.93
N MET A 74 5.74 -18.62 -16.85
CA MET A 74 5.64 -17.49 -17.78
C MET A 74 4.43 -17.61 -18.72
N GLU A 75 4.12 -18.83 -19.19
CA GLU A 75 3.03 -19.09 -20.13
C GLU A 75 1.68 -18.84 -19.49
N ASP A 76 1.46 -19.42 -18.30
CA ASP A 76 0.24 -19.25 -17.51
C ASP A 76 0.03 -17.78 -17.15
N MET A 77 1.10 -17.08 -16.74
CA MET A 77 1.05 -15.64 -16.45
C MET A 77 0.62 -14.82 -17.67
N LYS A 78 1.16 -15.11 -18.86
CA LYS A 78 0.76 -14.42 -20.10
C LYS A 78 -0.68 -14.73 -20.49
N HIS A 79 -1.10 -15.99 -20.33
CA HIS A 79 -2.43 -16.44 -20.69
C HIS A 79 -3.51 -15.85 -19.78
N ILE A 80 -3.30 -15.85 -18.46
CA ILE A 80 -4.23 -15.17 -17.56
C ILE A 80 -4.25 -13.66 -17.77
N THR A 81 -3.10 -13.05 -18.10
CA THR A 81 -3.05 -11.62 -18.42
C THR A 81 -3.92 -11.29 -19.64
N GLU A 82 -3.91 -12.17 -20.65
CA GLU A 82 -4.83 -12.10 -21.79
C GLU A 82 -6.29 -12.26 -21.36
N ALA A 83 -6.60 -13.24 -20.51
CA ALA A 83 -7.95 -13.43 -19.98
C ALA A 83 -8.45 -12.19 -19.21
N VAL A 84 -7.60 -11.56 -18.40
CA VAL A 84 -7.89 -10.29 -17.70
C VAL A 84 -8.12 -9.15 -18.68
N GLY A 85 -7.30 -9.05 -19.73
CA GLY A 85 -7.45 -8.05 -20.78
C GLY A 85 -8.78 -8.15 -21.53
N ARG A 86 -9.18 -9.37 -21.90
CA ARG A 86 -10.45 -9.62 -22.63
C ARG A 86 -11.68 -9.47 -21.76
N SER A 87 -11.60 -9.83 -20.48
CA SER A 87 -12.74 -9.79 -19.56
C SER A 87 -12.98 -8.41 -18.93
N THR A 88 -12.00 -7.50 -19.00
CA THR A 88 -12.13 -6.19 -18.38
C THR A 88 -12.81 -5.20 -19.35
N PRO A 89 -13.99 -4.66 -19.01
CA PRO A 89 -14.60 -3.61 -19.82
C PRO A 89 -13.83 -2.30 -19.66
N GLY A 90 -13.61 -1.63 -20.79
CA GLY A 90 -13.11 -0.27 -20.87
C GLY A 90 -14.14 0.75 -20.44
N ARG A 91 -13.76 1.63 -19.52
CA ARG A 91 -14.58 2.79 -19.11
C ARG A 91 -14.17 4.09 -19.80
N LEU A 92 -12.96 4.14 -20.36
CA LEU A 92 -12.40 5.35 -20.96
C LEU A 92 -12.69 5.38 -22.46
N ASP A 93 -12.36 4.29 -23.15
CA ASP A 93 -12.67 4.10 -24.56
C ASP A 93 -14.19 3.97 -24.74
N LYS A 94 -14.83 5.03 -25.21
CA LYS A 94 -16.30 5.08 -25.40
C LYS A 94 -16.76 4.32 -26.64
N GLU A 95 -15.89 4.15 -27.62
CA GLU A 95 -16.22 3.53 -28.91
C GLU A 95 -16.14 2.01 -28.81
N LEU A 96 -14.99 1.50 -28.37
CA LEU A 96 -14.72 0.06 -28.36
C LEU A 96 -14.88 -0.56 -26.96
N LYS A 97 -15.08 0.27 -25.92
CA LYS A 97 -15.22 -0.16 -24.52
C LYS A 97 -14.11 -1.11 -24.10
N ARG A 98 -12.87 -0.84 -24.53
CA ARG A 98 -11.71 -1.70 -24.28
C ARG A 98 -10.92 -1.28 -23.05
N ALA A 99 -10.41 -2.27 -22.33
CA ALA A 99 -9.54 -2.02 -21.20
C ALA A 99 -8.31 -1.21 -21.62
N THR A 100 -7.84 -0.36 -20.73
CA THR A 100 -6.57 0.34 -20.91
C THR A 100 -5.40 -0.50 -20.43
N VAL A 101 -4.23 -0.30 -21.03
CA VAL A 101 -2.96 -0.96 -20.61
C VAL A 101 -2.74 -0.80 -19.10
N LYS A 102 -2.96 0.40 -18.58
CA LYS A 102 -2.84 0.73 -17.14
C LYS A 102 -3.82 -0.05 -16.27
N THR A 103 -5.04 -0.27 -16.75
CA THR A 103 -6.06 -1.04 -16.02
C THR A 103 -5.68 -2.50 -15.89
N VAL A 104 -5.24 -3.12 -17.00
CA VAL A 104 -4.80 -4.53 -17.01
C VAL A 104 -3.57 -4.71 -16.12
N ARG A 105 -2.57 -3.82 -16.23
CA ARG A 105 -1.38 -3.84 -15.38
C ARG A 105 -1.73 -3.75 -13.89
N ASN A 106 -2.63 -2.84 -13.52
CA ASN A 106 -3.07 -2.69 -12.14
C ASN A 106 -3.83 -3.92 -11.60
N LYS A 107 -4.60 -4.60 -12.45
CA LYS A 107 -5.28 -5.86 -12.09
C LYS A 107 -4.27 -6.98 -11.88
N MET A 108 -3.32 -7.16 -12.80
CA MET A 108 -2.26 -8.16 -12.67
C MET A 108 -1.40 -7.94 -11.42
N ARG A 109 -1.05 -6.69 -11.11
CA ARG A 109 -0.31 -6.37 -9.87
C ARG A 109 -1.04 -6.82 -8.61
N LYS A 110 -2.37 -6.63 -8.56
CA LYS A 110 -3.19 -7.07 -7.42
C LYS A 110 -3.28 -8.58 -7.36
N LEU A 111 -3.46 -9.23 -8.51
CA LEU A 111 -3.51 -10.70 -8.61
C LEU A 111 -2.21 -11.33 -8.09
N MET A 112 -1.06 -10.91 -8.61
CA MET A 112 0.23 -11.43 -8.16
C MET A 112 0.41 -11.21 -6.65
N SER A 113 0.06 -10.03 -6.15
CA SER A 113 0.19 -9.74 -4.73
C SER A 113 -0.77 -10.53 -3.83
N ILE A 114 -2.05 -10.73 -4.21
CA ILE A 114 -2.97 -11.54 -3.39
C ILE A 114 -2.59 -13.01 -3.42
N TRP A 115 -2.14 -13.51 -4.57
CA TRP A 115 -1.73 -14.89 -4.73
C TRP A 115 -0.50 -15.22 -3.88
N GLN A 116 0.52 -14.34 -3.86
CA GLN A 116 1.70 -14.52 -3.00
C GLN A 116 1.32 -14.49 -1.51
N ARG A 117 0.40 -13.60 -1.11
CA ARG A 117 -0.09 -13.50 0.27
C ARG A 117 -0.81 -14.77 0.74
N ASN A 118 -1.56 -15.41 -0.16
CA ASN A 118 -2.37 -16.58 0.19
C ASN A 118 -1.59 -17.89 0.11
N THR A 119 -0.65 -18.00 -0.83
CA THR A 119 0.15 -19.22 -1.03
C THR A 119 1.45 -19.21 -0.24
N ASN A 120 1.90 -18.05 0.25
CA ASN A 120 3.24 -17.81 0.79
C ASN A 120 4.38 -18.18 -0.17
N LEU A 121 4.06 -18.40 -1.46
CA LEU A 121 5.04 -18.67 -2.49
C LEU A 121 5.52 -17.38 -3.14
N THR A 122 6.78 -17.39 -3.57
CA THR A 122 7.37 -16.24 -4.29
C THR A 122 7.26 -16.48 -5.79
N ILE A 123 6.72 -15.49 -6.51
CA ILE A 123 6.75 -15.46 -7.97
C ILE A 123 8.17 -15.05 -8.39
N PRO A 124 8.84 -15.79 -9.29
CA PRO A 124 10.17 -15.42 -9.78
C PRO A 124 10.18 -13.98 -10.35
N PRO A 125 11.21 -13.17 -10.07
CA PRO A 125 11.28 -11.79 -10.56
C PRO A 125 11.18 -11.68 -12.08
N GLU A 126 11.76 -12.64 -12.81
CA GLU A 126 11.69 -12.73 -14.27
C GLU A 126 10.24 -12.78 -14.78
N VAL A 127 9.40 -13.56 -14.11
CA VAL A 127 7.98 -13.68 -14.45
C VAL A 127 7.23 -12.42 -14.05
N HIS A 128 7.42 -11.95 -12.82
CA HIS A 128 6.76 -10.76 -12.30
C HIS A 128 7.02 -9.51 -13.17
N ASP A 129 8.29 -9.26 -13.50
CA ASP A 129 8.70 -8.04 -14.19
C ASP A 129 8.41 -8.09 -15.68
N SER A 130 8.31 -9.28 -16.27
CA SER A 130 7.94 -9.46 -17.68
C SER A 130 6.47 -9.13 -18.00
N VAL A 131 5.59 -9.10 -17.01
CA VAL A 131 4.15 -8.82 -17.22
C VAL A 131 3.94 -7.42 -17.78
N ALA A 132 4.68 -6.43 -17.26
CA ALA A 132 4.55 -5.04 -17.69
C ALA A 132 4.91 -4.83 -19.19
N PRO A 133 6.09 -5.26 -19.69
CA PRO A 133 6.41 -5.16 -21.11
C PRO A 133 5.49 -6.03 -21.97
N TYR A 134 5.10 -7.23 -21.51
CA TYR A 134 4.16 -8.08 -22.24
C TYR A 134 2.82 -7.37 -22.50
N ILE A 135 2.24 -6.72 -21.48
CA ILE A 135 0.96 -5.99 -21.65
C ILE A 135 1.13 -4.82 -22.62
N LYS A 136 2.23 -4.06 -22.49
CA LYS A 136 2.46 -2.83 -23.25
C LYS A 136 2.79 -3.09 -24.72
N ASP A 137 3.65 -4.07 -24.99
CA ASP A 137 4.31 -4.22 -26.28
C ASP A 137 3.80 -5.42 -27.08
N VAL A 138 3.12 -6.39 -26.44
CA VAL A 138 2.55 -7.57 -27.12
C VAL A 138 1.02 -7.56 -27.03
N LEU A 139 0.48 -7.59 -25.81
CA LEU A 139 -0.95 -7.74 -25.58
C LEU A 139 -1.76 -6.57 -26.14
N ARG A 140 -1.20 -5.36 -26.04
CA ARG A 140 -1.78 -4.14 -26.60
C ARG A 140 -2.09 -4.29 -28.09
N TYR A 141 -1.27 -4.99 -28.87
CA TYR A 141 -1.51 -5.15 -30.30
C TYR A 141 -2.42 -6.35 -30.60
N LYS A 142 -2.35 -7.41 -29.77
CA LYS A 142 -3.16 -8.62 -29.92
C LYS A 142 -4.64 -8.42 -29.59
N ILE A 143 -4.94 -7.70 -28.50
CA ILE A 143 -6.31 -7.38 -28.08
C ILE A 143 -6.35 -5.86 -27.96
N PRO A 144 -6.61 -5.14 -29.06
CA PRO A 144 -6.17 -3.75 -29.22
C PRO A 144 -6.53 -2.84 -28.04
N LEU A 145 -5.64 -2.75 -27.04
CA LEU A 145 -5.89 -2.14 -25.74
C LEU A 145 -5.82 -0.63 -25.89
N SER A 146 -6.68 0.09 -25.18
CA SER A 146 -6.66 1.55 -25.21
C SER A 146 -5.44 2.11 -24.44
N ILE A 147 -4.88 3.18 -24.98
CA ILE A 147 -3.76 3.94 -24.38
C ILE A 147 -4.31 5.15 -23.61
N GLU A 148 -5.62 5.39 -23.67
CA GLU A 148 -6.23 6.53 -23.03
C GLU A 148 -5.90 6.54 -21.54
N GLU A 149 -5.39 7.69 -21.09
CA GLU A 149 -5.17 7.96 -19.69
C GLU A 149 -6.16 9.02 -19.25
N LYS A 150 -6.75 8.82 -18.06
CA LYS A 150 -7.51 9.89 -17.42
C LYS A 150 -6.57 11.06 -17.18
N ALA A 151 -6.96 12.25 -17.64
CA ALA A 151 -6.21 13.47 -17.40
C ALA A 151 -5.88 13.61 -15.91
N PRO A 152 -4.63 14.01 -15.55
CA PRO A 152 -4.27 14.25 -14.17
C PRO A 152 -5.26 15.22 -13.55
N THR A 153 -5.91 14.79 -12.46
CA THR A 153 -6.80 15.68 -11.72
C THR A 153 -5.92 16.46 -10.75
N PHE A 154 -5.51 17.67 -11.14
CA PHE A 154 -4.84 18.58 -10.23
C PHE A 154 -5.80 19.00 -9.11
N LEU A 155 -5.29 19.05 -7.89
CA LEU A 155 -5.99 19.66 -6.76
C LEU A 155 -5.91 21.18 -6.97
N THR A 156 -7.01 21.78 -7.43
CA THR A 156 -7.17 23.23 -7.45
C THR A 156 -7.74 23.67 -6.10
N ILE A 157 -7.41 24.88 -5.65
CA ILE A 157 -7.89 25.48 -4.38
C ILE A 157 -9.43 25.43 -4.32
N GLU A 158 -10.11 25.62 -5.46
CA GLU A 158 -11.57 25.51 -5.59
C GLU A 158 -12.14 24.12 -5.22
N LYS A 159 -11.38 23.03 -5.38
CA LYS A 159 -11.82 21.67 -4.99
C LYS A 159 -11.65 21.38 -3.50
N PHE A 160 -10.89 22.19 -2.78
CA PHE A 160 -10.62 22.05 -1.35
C PHE A 160 -11.59 22.88 -0.49
N GLY A 161 -12.21 23.93 -1.05
CA GLY A 161 -12.91 24.98 -0.30
C GLY A 161 -14.43 24.86 -0.12
N MET A 162 -15.03 23.65 -0.11
CA MET A 162 -16.49 23.56 0.10
C MET A 162 -16.97 22.34 0.91
N ARG A 163 -16.09 21.72 1.69
CA ARG A 163 -16.46 20.75 2.72
C ARG A 163 -15.52 20.94 3.91
N ASP A 164 -16.09 21.37 5.03
CA ASP A 164 -15.49 21.38 6.38
C ASP A 164 -14.66 22.63 6.76
N PHE A 165 -15.37 23.76 6.92
CA PHE A 165 -14.97 24.82 7.85
C PHE A 165 -16.17 25.19 8.73
N VAL A 166 -16.71 24.22 9.47
CA VAL A 166 -17.53 24.52 10.65
C VAL A 166 -16.55 24.79 11.78
N MET A 167 -16.43 26.06 12.14
CA MET A 167 -15.60 26.53 13.24
C MET A 167 -15.94 25.79 14.53
N VAL A 168 -15.02 24.95 14.99
CA VAL A 168 -14.88 24.65 16.42
C VAL A 168 -14.11 25.83 17.02
N VAL A 169 -14.82 26.89 17.38
CA VAL A 169 -14.30 27.91 18.29
C VAL A 169 -15.39 28.20 19.31
N GLY A 170 -15.19 27.73 20.53
CA GLY A 170 -16.15 27.92 21.61
C GLY A 170 -15.90 26.97 22.78
N LEU A 171 -14.68 26.92 23.30
CA LEU A 171 -14.47 26.54 24.69
C LEU A 171 -13.52 27.56 25.33
N GLU A 172 -14.03 28.10 26.43
CA GLU A 172 -13.54 29.18 27.26
C GLU A 172 -12.18 28.87 27.88
N CYS A 173 -11.37 29.91 28.07
CA CYS A 173 -10.39 29.99 29.15
C CYS A 173 -10.40 31.44 29.66
N ASP A 174 -10.86 31.58 30.90
CA ASP A 174 -10.99 32.82 31.66
C ASP A 174 -9.65 33.55 31.92
N PRO A 175 -9.67 34.87 32.19
CA PRO A 175 -8.47 35.67 32.40
C PRO A 175 -7.98 35.57 33.85
N ILE A 176 -6.72 35.18 34.04
CA ILE A 176 -6.03 35.26 35.33
C ILE A 176 -5.52 36.68 35.55
N LEU A 177 -5.93 37.25 36.69
CA LEU A 177 -5.60 38.55 37.26
C LEU A 177 -4.10 38.70 37.63
N ALA A 178 -3.75 39.98 37.81
CA ALA A 178 -2.65 40.50 38.64
C ALA A 178 -1.28 40.56 37.92
N GLU A 179 -0.47 41.62 37.96
CA GLU A 179 -0.32 42.75 38.86
C GLU A 179 0.29 43.95 38.10
N THR A 180 0.01 45.17 38.55
CA THR A 180 0.77 46.37 38.20
C THR A 180 2.00 46.49 39.10
N PRO A 181 3.12 47.06 38.59
CA PRO A 181 3.68 48.23 39.26
C PRO A 181 4.11 49.31 38.23
N VAL A 182 3.62 50.56 38.36
CA VAL A 182 4.20 51.69 39.12
C VAL A 182 5.34 52.43 38.39
N GLN A 183 4.93 53.61 37.88
CA GLN A 183 5.54 54.96 37.92
C GLN A 183 6.80 55.33 37.11
N LEU A 184 6.65 56.45 36.39
CA LEU A 184 7.50 57.66 36.26
C LEU A 184 7.33 58.20 34.82
N GLY A 185 6.95 59.43 34.52
CA GLY A 185 6.77 60.67 35.27
C GLY A 185 6.67 61.82 34.24
N SER A 186 5.88 62.84 34.58
CA SER A 186 6.16 64.28 34.38
C SER A 186 6.29 64.88 32.96
N ASN A 187 5.34 65.76 32.56
CA ASN A 187 5.39 67.23 32.80
C ASN A 187 4.46 68.05 31.87
N ALA A 188 3.87 69.10 32.47
CA ALA A 188 3.57 70.47 31.97
C ALA A 188 2.73 70.63 30.68
N SER A 189 1.73 71.50 30.58
CA SER A 189 1.43 72.77 31.26
C SER A 189 -0.08 73.00 31.41
#